data_AF-A0A7D8Z1H8-F1
#
_entry.id   AF-A0A7D8Z1H8-F1
#
_cell.length_a   1.000
_cell.length_b   1.000
_cell.length_c   1.000
_cell.angle_alpha   90.00
_cell.angle_beta   90.00
_cell.angle_gamma   90.00
#
_symmetry.space_group_name_H-M   'P 1'
#
loop_
_entity.id
_entity.type
_entity.pdbx_description
1 polymer ?
#
loop_
_entity_poly.entity_id
_entity_poly.type
_entity_poly.pdbx_seq_one_letter_code
_entity_poly.pdbx_strand_id
1 'polypeptide(L)'
;MALKTYPIYEAIRTGAEVPDDDDNVPADAVDKDAEAQATAAARRSAWENRRNTRPRGQLEPNMQGCLLLQALVALPTGNVPVLESLFAQPTDTLLAYAKSPIASHLLDKVLTSPAVPPKYRRKLYLGFVGRYAELADDRLGSRVADTVWDTADGYMREKIARSLIPDATTLANSQFGRFLSRRLDLHLLQRRPDEWRAAQIGVKHHFAHQKNRHPTPRPTTRPRARPRSASGARSARRRTRSTSCLRLPRRARRRRASGNRGV
;
A
#
# COMPACT_ATOMS: atom_id res chain seq x y z
N MET A 1 31.56 -28.73 34.46
CA MET A 1 32.70 -29.63 34.22
C MET A 1 33.95 -28.81 34.44
N ALA A 2 34.82 -29.20 35.36
CA ALA A 2 36.12 -28.56 35.50
C ALA A 2 36.97 -28.91 34.28
N LEU A 3 37.41 -27.91 33.53
CA LEU A 3 38.36 -28.09 32.45
C LEU A 3 39.75 -28.02 33.07
N LYS A 4 40.40 -29.18 33.26
CA LYS A 4 41.81 -29.22 33.68
C LYS A 4 42.67 -28.85 32.48
N THR A 5 43.16 -27.62 32.45
CA THR A 5 44.18 -27.17 31.50
C THR A 5 45.52 -27.77 31.92
N TYR A 6 45.90 -28.88 31.28
CA TYR A 6 47.22 -29.47 31.52
C TYR A 6 48.30 -28.54 30.93
N PRO A 7 49.26 -28.03 31.73
CA PRO A 7 50.23 -27.02 31.28
C PRO A 7 51.10 -27.51 30.11
N ILE A 8 51.31 -28.83 30.01
CA ILE A 8 51.95 -29.52 28.88
C ILE A 8 51.33 -29.11 27.53
N TYR A 9 50.00 -29.04 27.44
CA TYR A 9 49.31 -28.70 26.18
C TYR A 9 49.45 -27.22 25.80
N GLU A 10 49.60 -26.34 26.78
CA GLU A 10 49.80 -24.91 26.52
C GLU A 10 51.25 -24.63 26.10
N ALA A 11 52.24 -25.27 26.75
CA ALA A 11 53.65 -25.23 26.36
C ALA A 11 53.88 -25.70 24.91
N ILE A 12 53.24 -26.81 24.51
CA ILE A 12 53.28 -27.31 23.12
C ILE A 12 52.67 -26.29 22.13
N ARG A 13 51.63 -25.55 22.54
CA ARG A 13 50.98 -24.56 21.67
C ARG A 13 51.75 -23.23 21.57
N THR A 14 52.57 -22.90 22.57
CA THR A 14 53.40 -21.69 22.59
C THR A 14 54.85 -21.95 22.14
N GLY A 15 55.24 -23.21 21.97
CA GLY A 15 56.61 -23.60 21.57
C GLY A 15 57.64 -23.45 22.69
N ALA A 16 57.20 -23.50 23.94
CA ALA A 16 58.07 -23.45 25.12
C ALA A 16 58.60 -24.84 25.49
N GLU A 17 59.77 -24.88 26.11
CA GLU A 17 60.45 -26.10 26.55
C GLU A 17 59.62 -26.85 27.61
N VAL A 18 59.53 -28.18 27.49
CA VAL A 18 58.67 -29.01 28.34
C VAL A 18 59.35 -29.21 29.71
N PRO A 19 58.71 -28.85 30.83
CA PRO A 19 59.30 -29.09 32.16
C PRO A 19 59.35 -30.59 32.47
N ASP A 20 60.47 -31.07 33.00
CA ASP A 20 60.63 -32.45 33.47
C ASP A 20 59.74 -32.74 34.69
N ASP A 21 59.22 -33.98 34.75
CA ASP A 21 58.33 -34.47 35.81
C ASP A 21 59.09 -34.72 37.13
N ASP A 22 59.20 -33.71 38.01
CA ASP A 22 59.55 -33.95 39.42
C ASP A 22 58.83 -33.00 40.41
N ASP A 23 58.13 -33.64 41.37
CA ASP A 23 57.49 -33.17 42.60
C ASP A 23 56.65 -31.85 42.70
N ASN A 24 55.39 -32.06 43.10
CA ASN A 24 54.49 -31.13 43.81
C ASN A 24 53.78 -30.01 43.01
N VAL A 25 53.00 -30.40 41.98
CA VAL A 25 51.83 -29.62 41.53
C VAL A 25 50.58 -30.14 42.28
N PRO A 26 49.84 -29.29 43.03
CA PRO A 26 48.61 -29.72 43.70
C PRO A 26 47.57 -30.22 42.68
N ALA A 27 47.10 -31.47 42.82
CA ALA A 27 46.14 -32.11 41.91
C ALA A 27 44.77 -31.39 41.80
N ASP A 28 44.53 -30.45 42.72
CA ASP A 28 43.34 -29.61 42.89
C ASP A 28 43.60 -28.12 42.56
N ALA A 29 44.69 -27.80 41.84
CA ALA A 29 44.92 -26.47 41.28
C ALA A 29 43.89 -26.15 40.17
N VAL A 30 42.68 -25.80 40.60
CA VAL A 30 41.60 -25.33 39.74
C VAL A 30 41.98 -23.93 39.23
N ASP A 31 42.21 -23.81 37.93
CA ASP A 31 42.47 -22.54 37.26
C ASP A 31 41.27 -21.60 37.41
N LYS A 32 41.31 -20.75 38.44
CA LYS A 32 40.22 -19.81 38.79
C LYS A 32 39.86 -18.89 37.62
N ASP A 33 40.83 -18.56 36.78
CA ASP A 33 40.63 -17.75 35.57
C ASP A 33 39.94 -18.55 34.45
N ALA A 34 40.23 -19.85 34.29
CA ALA A 34 39.53 -20.72 33.36
C ALA A 34 38.07 -20.96 33.82
N GLU A 35 37.83 -21.12 35.12
CA GLU A 35 36.48 -21.20 35.68
C GLU A 35 35.74 -19.85 35.58
N ALA A 36 36.40 -18.72 35.80
CA ALA A 36 35.83 -17.39 35.59
C ALA A 36 35.44 -17.17 34.12
N GLN A 37 36.27 -17.61 33.17
CA GLN A 37 35.96 -17.56 31.74
C GLN A 37 34.81 -18.51 31.36
N ALA A 38 34.81 -19.75 31.88
CA ALA A 38 33.74 -20.72 31.62
C ALA A 38 32.39 -20.27 32.21
N THR A 39 32.38 -19.70 33.42
CA THR A 39 31.17 -19.13 34.03
C THR A 39 30.72 -17.85 33.34
N ALA A 40 31.64 -16.99 32.87
CA ALA A 40 31.29 -15.83 32.04
C ALA A 40 30.70 -16.26 30.69
N ALA A 41 31.28 -17.27 30.03
CA ALA A 41 30.76 -17.85 28.79
C ALA A 41 29.37 -18.50 28.99
N ALA A 42 29.17 -19.23 30.09
CA ALA A 42 27.87 -19.79 30.46
C ALA A 42 26.82 -18.71 30.77
N ARG A 43 27.20 -17.60 31.41
CA ARG A 43 26.32 -16.45 31.64
C ARG A 43 25.95 -15.76 30.32
N ARG A 44 26.90 -15.63 29.39
CA ARG A 44 26.69 -15.08 28.05
C ARG A 44 25.75 -15.95 27.23
N SER A 45 26.00 -17.25 27.12
CA SER A 45 25.13 -18.17 26.39
C SER A 45 23.74 -18.29 27.03
N ALA A 46 23.62 -18.24 28.36
CA ALA A 46 22.33 -18.19 29.05
C ALA A 46 21.55 -16.88 28.85
N TRP A 47 22.22 -15.76 28.50
CA TRP A 47 21.58 -14.52 28.09
C TRP A 47 21.17 -14.56 26.61
N GLU A 48 22.05 -15.04 25.72
CA GLU A 48 21.78 -15.21 24.29
C GLU A 48 20.62 -16.20 24.07
N ASN A 49 20.60 -17.32 24.81
CA ASN A 49 19.50 -18.28 24.79
C ASN A 49 18.17 -17.65 25.24
N ARG A 50 18.14 -16.88 26.34
CA ARG A 50 16.92 -16.18 26.80
C ARG A 50 16.44 -15.10 25.83
N ARG A 51 17.34 -14.53 25.01
CA ARG A 51 16.97 -13.60 23.93
C ARG A 51 16.41 -14.33 22.71
N ASN A 52 16.92 -15.53 22.43
CA ASN A 52 16.51 -16.36 21.30
C ASN A 52 15.34 -17.30 21.60
N THR A 53 14.94 -17.48 22.86
CA THR A 53 13.70 -18.18 23.24
C THR A 53 12.48 -17.39 22.76
N ARG A 54 12.06 -17.66 21.52
CA ARG A 54 10.76 -17.21 21.00
C ARG A 54 9.65 -17.76 21.91
N PRO A 55 8.66 -16.96 22.31
CA PRO A 55 7.52 -17.46 23.07
C PRO A 55 6.83 -18.57 22.27
N ARG A 56 6.65 -19.74 22.88
CA ARG A 56 6.06 -20.91 22.22
C ARG A 56 4.54 -20.82 22.31
N GLY A 57 3.90 -20.50 21.19
CA GLY A 57 2.44 -20.42 21.06
C GLY A 57 2.04 -19.70 19.78
N GLN A 58 0.74 -19.61 19.51
CA GLN A 58 0.22 -18.59 18.60
C GLN A 58 0.41 -17.23 19.27
N LEU A 59 1.27 -16.38 18.71
CA LEU A 59 1.45 -15.01 19.19
C LEU A 59 0.22 -14.20 18.77
N GLU A 60 -0.75 -14.11 19.67
CA GLU A 60 -1.81 -13.09 19.57
C GLU A 60 -1.17 -11.69 19.44
N PRO A 61 -1.64 -10.85 18.51
CA PRO A 61 -1.00 -9.58 18.22
C PRO A 61 -1.15 -8.62 19.40
N ASN A 62 -0.03 -8.32 20.07
CA ASN A 62 -0.04 -7.48 21.26
C ASN A 62 -0.28 -6.00 20.94
N MET A 63 -1.16 -5.32 21.69
CA MET A 63 -1.56 -3.93 21.44
C MET A 63 -0.38 -2.96 21.53
N GLN A 64 0.42 -3.03 22.60
CA GLN A 64 1.58 -2.15 22.80
C GLN A 64 2.63 -2.36 21.70
N GLY A 65 2.83 -3.62 21.28
CA GLY A 65 3.71 -3.96 20.15
C GLY A 65 3.22 -3.35 18.84
N CYS A 66 1.91 -3.43 18.56
CA CYS A 66 1.33 -2.82 17.38
C CYS A 66 1.48 -1.28 17.38
N LEU A 67 1.20 -0.61 18.50
CA LEU A 67 1.39 0.86 18.62
C LEU A 67 2.84 1.29 18.36
N LEU A 68 3.82 0.53 18.87
CA LEU A 68 5.23 0.76 18.58
C LEU A 68 5.54 0.61 17.08
N LEU A 69 5.05 -0.46 16.45
CA LEU A 69 5.24 -0.69 15.01
C LEU A 69 4.56 0.41 14.16
N GLN A 70 3.38 0.89 14.56
CA GLN A 70 2.70 2.01 13.89
C GLN A 70 3.53 3.31 13.98
N ALA A 71 4.15 3.58 15.13
CA ALA A 71 5.05 4.72 15.28
C ALA A 71 6.31 4.58 14.39
N LEU A 72 6.92 3.39 14.35
CA LEU A 72 8.08 3.10 13.50
C LEU A 72 7.75 3.23 12.00
N VAL A 73 6.56 2.83 11.55
CA VAL A 73 6.08 2.98 10.17
C VAL A 73 5.78 4.45 9.80
N ALA A 74 5.51 5.30 10.79
CA ALA A 74 5.33 6.75 10.60
C ALA A 74 6.66 7.52 10.50
N LEU A 75 7.78 6.94 10.95
CA LEU A 75 9.10 7.57 10.82
C LEU A 75 9.55 7.62 9.34
N PRO A 76 10.15 8.74 8.88
CA PRO A 76 10.68 8.86 7.52
C PRO A 76 11.97 8.06 7.30
N THR A 77 12.70 7.75 8.37
CA THR A 77 13.97 7.01 8.36
C THR A 77 13.85 5.77 9.25
N GLY A 78 14.39 4.63 8.80
CA GLY A 78 14.40 3.38 9.58
C GLY A 78 13.12 2.52 9.51
N ASN A 79 12.11 2.92 8.73
CA ASN A 79 10.88 2.12 8.55
C ASN A 79 11.06 0.86 7.67
N VAL A 80 12.08 0.84 6.79
CA VAL A 80 12.41 -0.26 5.86
C VAL A 80 12.50 -1.65 6.52
N PRO A 81 13.32 -1.90 7.56
CA PRO A 81 13.45 -3.24 8.15
C PRO A 81 12.14 -3.77 8.74
N VAL A 82 11.30 -2.90 9.30
CA VAL A 82 9.97 -3.28 9.81
C VAL A 82 9.06 -3.72 8.68
N LEU A 83 9.04 -2.97 7.57
CA LEU A 83 8.27 -3.31 6.38
C LEU A 83 8.78 -4.61 5.74
N GLU A 84 10.10 -4.80 5.62
CA GLU A 84 10.66 -6.02 5.05
C GLU A 84 10.36 -7.26 5.90
N SER A 85 10.42 -7.15 7.24
CA SER A 85 9.99 -8.21 8.15
C SER A 85 8.51 -8.56 8.01
N LEU A 86 7.64 -7.54 7.85
CA LEU A 86 6.20 -7.73 7.61
C LEU A 86 5.92 -8.44 6.28
N PHE A 87 6.59 -8.04 5.19
CA PHE A 87 6.42 -8.66 3.87
C PHE A 87 7.23 -9.96 3.66
N ALA A 88 8.04 -10.37 4.63
CA ALA A 88 8.65 -11.70 4.69
C ALA A 88 7.70 -12.75 5.29
N GLN A 89 6.60 -12.34 5.91
CA GLN A 89 5.59 -13.26 6.44
C GLN A 89 4.77 -13.90 5.30
N PRO A 90 4.31 -15.16 5.45
CA PRO A 90 3.49 -15.82 4.45
C PRO A 90 2.15 -15.11 4.30
N THR A 91 1.60 -15.14 3.09
CA THR A 91 0.42 -14.37 2.72
C THR A 91 -0.80 -14.65 3.59
N ASP A 92 -0.93 -15.86 4.12
CA ASP A 92 -2.02 -16.26 5.03
C ASP A 92 -1.98 -15.52 6.38
N THR A 93 -0.77 -15.29 6.91
CA THR A 93 -0.61 -14.49 8.13
C THR A 93 -0.91 -13.01 7.91
N LEU A 94 -0.60 -12.46 6.74
CA LEU A 94 -1.01 -11.10 6.37
C LEU A 94 -2.54 -10.96 6.31
N LEU A 95 -3.25 -12.02 5.88
CA LEU A 95 -4.72 -12.05 5.88
C LEU A 95 -5.27 -12.16 7.30
N ALA A 96 -4.69 -13.02 8.15
CA ALA A 96 -5.03 -13.09 9.58
C ALA A 96 -4.80 -11.75 10.31
N TYR A 97 -3.71 -11.04 9.98
CA TYR A 97 -3.46 -9.70 10.52
C TYR A 97 -4.50 -8.66 10.07
N ALA A 98 -4.98 -8.73 8.82
CA ALA A 98 -6.03 -7.84 8.33
C ALA A 98 -7.39 -8.08 9.02
N LYS A 99 -7.65 -9.31 9.49
CA LYS A 99 -8.85 -9.69 10.26
C LYS A 99 -8.71 -9.45 11.78
N SER A 100 -7.52 -9.08 12.27
CA SER A 100 -7.29 -8.84 13.69
C SER A 100 -7.64 -7.40 14.10
N PRO A 101 -8.31 -7.16 15.25
CA PRO A 101 -8.61 -5.81 15.74
C PRO A 101 -7.36 -5.01 16.10
N ILE A 102 -6.23 -5.68 16.37
CA ILE A 102 -4.98 -5.01 16.74
C ILE A 102 -4.08 -4.86 15.51
N ALA A 103 -3.87 -5.92 14.74
CA ALA A 103 -2.91 -5.89 13.62
C ALA A 103 -3.45 -5.20 12.35
N SER A 104 -4.77 -5.10 12.15
CA SER A 104 -5.36 -4.37 11.00
C SER A 104 -4.91 -2.90 10.97
N HIS A 105 -4.85 -2.25 12.13
CA HIS A 105 -4.38 -0.87 12.27
C HIS A 105 -2.92 -0.67 11.82
N LEU A 106 -2.06 -1.70 11.91
CA LEU A 106 -0.71 -1.63 11.35
C LEU A 106 -0.75 -1.60 9.82
N LEU A 107 -1.59 -2.43 9.19
CA LEU A 107 -1.75 -2.45 7.73
C LEU A 107 -2.34 -1.12 7.22
N ASP A 108 -3.34 -0.56 7.91
CA ASP A 108 -3.89 0.77 7.60
C ASP A 108 -2.82 1.87 7.70
N LYS A 109 -1.92 1.81 8.69
CA LYS A 109 -0.78 2.75 8.79
C LYS A 109 0.23 2.55 7.66
N VAL A 110 0.50 1.32 7.23
CA VAL A 110 1.36 1.03 6.06
C VAL A 110 0.79 1.61 4.77
N LEU A 111 -0.54 1.62 4.61
CA LEU A 111 -1.23 2.18 3.45
C LEU A 111 -1.33 3.72 3.49
N THR A 112 -1.64 4.28 4.66
CA THR A 112 -1.96 5.71 4.84
C THR A 112 -0.71 6.57 5.03
N SER A 113 0.37 6.03 5.61
CA SER A 113 1.57 6.80 5.94
C SER A 113 2.31 7.27 4.66
N PRO A 114 2.57 8.58 4.48
CA PRO A 114 3.32 9.08 3.35
C PRO A 114 4.80 8.66 3.41
N ALA A 115 5.33 8.37 4.59
CA ALA A 115 6.70 7.91 4.81
C ALA A 115 6.98 6.51 4.22
N VAL A 116 5.94 5.71 3.96
CA VAL A 116 6.08 4.34 3.44
C VAL A 116 6.34 4.35 1.94
N PRO A 117 7.45 3.77 1.44
CA PRO A 117 7.74 3.71 0.01
C PRO A 117 6.65 2.96 -0.78
N PRO A 118 6.25 3.45 -1.98
CA PRO A 118 5.14 2.86 -2.75
C PRO A 118 5.38 1.41 -3.18
N LYS A 119 6.66 0.97 -3.23
CA LYS A 119 7.07 -0.43 -3.41
C LYS A 119 6.37 -1.38 -2.43
N TYR A 120 6.25 -0.98 -1.17
CA TYR A 120 5.68 -1.81 -0.10
C TYR A 120 4.14 -1.85 -0.17
N ARG A 121 3.49 -0.70 -0.46
CA ARG A 121 2.05 -0.66 -0.70
C ARG A 121 1.66 -1.55 -1.88
N ARG A 122 2.43 -1.52 -2.98
CA ARG A 122 2.26 -2.42 -4.13
C ARG A 122 2.46 -3.90 -3.79
N LYS A 123 3.40 -4.26 -2.91
CA LYS A 123 3.52 -5.63 -2.39
C LYS A 123 2.25 -6.07 -1.66
N LEU A 124 1.70 -5.21 -0.79
CA LEU A 124 0.46 -5.47 -0.06
C LEU A 124 -0.73 -5.71 -0.99
N TYR A 125 -0.93 -4.82 -1.99
CA TYR A 125 -2.01 -4.97 -2.97
C TYR A 125 -1.92 -6.30 -3.73
N LEU A 126 -0.71 -6.73 -4.09
CA LEU A 126 -0.47 -7.98 -4.81
C LEU A 126 -0.64 -9.21 -3.91
N GLY A 127 -0.29 -9.15 -2.64
CA GLY A 127 -0.47 -10.25 -1.68
C GLY A 127 -1.94 -10.62 -1.41
N PHE A 128 -2.86 -9.67 -1.53
CA PHE A 128 -4.30 -9.96 -1.35
C PHE A 128 -5.03 -10.37 -2.65
N VAL A 129 -4.37 -10.31 -3.82
CA VAL A 129 -4.99 -10.73 -5.11
C VAL A 129 -5.43 -12.20 -5.03
N GLY A 130 -6.68 -12.46 -5.40
CA GLY A 130 -7.29 -13.80 -5.32
C GLY A 130 -7.89 -14.16 -3.96
N ARG A 131 -7.74 -13.30 -2.92
CA ARG A 131 -8.37 -13.50 -1.59
C ARG A 131 -9.09 -12.27 -1.06
N TYR A 132 -9.32 -11.27 -1.92
CA TYR A 132 -10.10 -10.08 -1.58
C TYR A 132 -11.55 -10.39 -1.19
N ALA A 133 -12.15 -11.47 -1.71
CA ALA A 133 -13.49 -11.90 -1.29
C ALA A 133 -13.51 -12.31 0.19
N GLU A 134 -12.58 -13.18 0.60
CA GLU A 134 -12.43 -13.64 1.99
C GLU A 134 -12.03 -12.52 2.96
N LEU A 135 -11.33 -11.49 2.45
CA LEU A 135 -10.99 -10.28 3.20
C LEU A 135 -12.22 -9.36 3.36
N ALA A 136 -13.01 -9.18 2.31
CA ALA A 136 -14.14 -8.24 2.29
C ALA A 136 -15.41 -8.77 2.96
N ASP A 137 -15.49 -10.09 3.22
CA ASP A 137 -16.58 -10.70 4.00
C ASP A 137 -16.42 -10.47 5.51
N ASP A 138 -15.20 -10.16 5.99
CA ASP A 138 -14.95 -9.91 7.41
C ASP A 138 -15.25 -8.45 7.84
N ARG A 139 -15.65 -8.28 9.11
CA ARG A 139 -15.97 -6.98 9.72
C ARG A 139 -14.78 -6.01 9.74
N LEU A 140 -13.56 -6.53 9.95
CA LEU A 140 -12.34 -5.71 10.02
C LEU A 140 -11.60 -5.73 8.68
N GLY A 141 -11.52 -6.89 8.04
CA GLY A 141 -10.94 -7.07 6.72
C GLY A 141 -11.59 -6.20 5.64
N SER A 142 -12.92 -6.01 5.67
CA SER A 142 -13.63 -5.10 4.76
C SER A 142 -13.14 -3.66 4.85
N ARG A 143 -12.79 -3.17 6.05
CA ARG A 143 -12.22 -1.82 6.20
C ARG A 143 -10.83 -1.71 5.59
N VAL A 144 -10.00 -2.74 5.73
CA VAL A 144 -8.67 -2.82 5.09
C VAL A 144 -8.80 -2.92 3.57
N ALA A 145 -9.82 -3.62 3.05
CA ALA A 145 -10.11 -3.65 1.62
C ALA A 145 -10.51 -2.26 1.08
N ASP A 146 -11.28 -1.48 1.85
CA ASP A 146 -11.59 -0.08 1.52
C ASP A 146 -10.35 0.83 1.53
N THR A 147 -9.47 0.72 2.52
CA THR A 147 -8.24 1.55 2.57
C THR A 147 -7.25 1.16 1.46
N VAL A 148 -7.21 -0.13 1.08
CA VAL A 148 -6.53 -0.59 -0.14
C VAL A 148 -7.14 0.05 -1.39
N TRP A 149 -8.46 0.09 -1.52
CA TRP A 149 -9.12 0.69 -2.68
C TRP A 149 -8.84 2.21 -2.79
N ASP A 150 -8.91 2.92 -1.66
CA ASP A 150 -8.61 4.35 -1.56
C ASP A 150 -7.19 4.66 -2.04
N THR A 151 -6.21 3.86 -1.63
CA THR A 151 -4.77 4.08 -1.86
C THR A 151 -4.22 3.42 -3.14
N ALA A 152 -4.99 2.55 -3.79
CA ALA A 152 -4.59 1.87 -5.02
C ALA A 152 -4.60 2.79 -6.25
N ASP A 153 -3.54 2.67 -7.06
CA ASP A 153 -3.45 3.25 -8.40
C ASP A 153 -4.45 2.61 -9.38
N GLY A 154 -4.84 3.29 -10.46
CA GLY A 154 -5.88 2.87 -11.40
C GLY A 154 -5.64 1.48 -12.01
N TYR A 155 -4.38 1.15 -12.33
CA TYR A 155 -4.01 -0.20 -12.79
C TYR A 155 -4.19 -1.27 -11.70
N MET A 156 -3.86 -0.95 -10.45
CA MET A 156 -4.03 -1.87 -9.33
C MET A 156 -5.51 -2.05 -8.98
N ARG A 157 -6.30 -0.98 -9.02
CA ARG A 157 -7.77 -1.03 -8.93
C ARG A 157 -8.37 -1.98 -9.96
N GLU A 158 -7.96 -1.88 -11.23
CA GLU A 158 -8.44 -2.82 -12.26
C GLU A 158 -8.02 -4.26 -11.97
N LYS A 159 -6.77 -4.50 -11.55
CA LYS A 159 -6.29 -5.85 -11.21
C LYS A 159 -7.04 -6.46 -10.03
N ILE A 160 -7.31 -5.66 -8.99
CA ILE A 160 -8.12 -6.06 -7.83
C ILE A 160 -9.53 -6.40 -8.31
N ALA A 161 -10.22 -5.45 -8.97
CA ALA A 161 -11.60 -5.64 -9.42
C ALA A 161 -11.78 -6.87 -10.33
N ARG A 162 -10.84 -7.14 -11.24
CA ARG A 162 -10.82 -8.37 -12.06
C ARG A 162 -10.73 -9.64 -11.22
N SER A 163 -10.01 -9.63 -10.10
CA SER A 163 -9.90 -10.80 -9.21
C SER A 163 -11.15 -11.06 -8.36
N LEU A 164 -12.05 -10.08 -8.17
CA LEU A 164 -13.35 -10.27 -7.51
C LEU A 164 -14.50 -10.57 -8.49
N ILE A 165 -14.26 -10.65 -9.80
CA ILE A 165 -15.28 -11.03 -10.80
C ILE A 165 -15.95 -12.40 -10.51
N PRO A 166 -15.23 -13.50 -10.19
CA PRO A 166 -15.89 -14.78 -9.90
C PRO A 166 -16.74 -14.73 -8.64
N ASP A 167 -16.28 -14.02 -7.62
CA ASP A 167 -16.93 -13.89 -6.30
C ASP A 167 -17.93 -12.71 -6.23
N ALA A 168 -18.29 -12.12 -7.38
CA ALA A 168 -19.11 -10.90 -7.41
C ALA A 168 -20.49 -11.10 -6.78
N THR A 169 -21.09 -12.29 -6.92
CA THR A 169 -22.40 -12.65 -6.40
C THR A 169 -22.37 -12.95 -4.89
N THR A 170 -21.36 -13.69 -4.42
CA THR A 170 -21.16 -13.98 -2.99
C THR A 170 -20.85 -12.69 -2.22
N LEU A 171 -19.98 -11.85 -2.78
CA LEU A 171 -19.64 -10.54 -2.24
C LEU A 171 -20.85 -9.59 -2.15
N ALA A 172 -21.75 -9.62 -3.15
CA ALA A 172 -22.97 -8.80 -3.13
C ALA A 172 -23.99 -9.24 -2.06
N ASN A 173 -24.00 -10.52 -1.71
CA ASN A 173 -24.87 -11.09 -0.68
C ASN A 173 -24.30 -10.92 0.75
N SER A 174 -22.98 -10.74 0.89
CA SER A 174 -22.31 -10.49 2.18
C SER A 174 -22.74 -9.17 2.84
N GLN A 175 -22.84 -9.18 4.17
CA GLN A 175 -23.15 -7.99 4.98
C GLN A 175 -22.14 -6.85 4.79
N PHE A 176 -20.86 -7.19 4.67
CA PHE A 176 -19.75 -6.24 4.53
C PHE A 176 -19.30 -6.14 3.06
N GLY A 177 -19.22 -7.27 2.35
CA GLY A 177 -18.81 -7.31 0.95
C GLY A 177 -19.66 -6.43 0.02
N ARG A 178 -20.95 -6.26 0.30
CA ARG A 178 -21.88 -5.43 -0.48
C ARG A 178 -21.49 -3.95 -0.60
N PHE A 179 -20.67 -3.43 0.32
CA PHE A 179 -20.17 -2.06 0.22
C PHE A 179 -19.05 -1.97 -0.82
N LEU A 180 -18.12 -2.91 -0.78
CA LEU A 180 -17.04 -3.03 -1.75
C LEU A 180 -17.59 -3.38 -3.15
N SER A 181 -18.58 -4.26 -3.29
CA SER A 181 -19.17 -4.62 -4.59
C SER A 181 -19.82 -3.43 -5.31
N ARG A 182 -20.56 -2.58 -4.57
CA ARG A 182 -21.11 -1.31 -5.09
C ARG A 182 -20.02 -0.31 -5.45
N ARG A 183 -18.93 -0.28 -4.69
CA ARG A 183 -17.81 0.64 -4.94
C ARG A 183 -16.99 0.25 -6.16
N LEU A 184 -16.91 -1.06 -6.43
CA LEU A 184 -16.20 -1.66 -7.55
C LEU A 184 -16.99 -1.64 -8.86
N ASP A 185 -18.32 -1.48 -8.85
CA ASP A 185 -19.20 -1.57 -10.03
C ASP A 185 -18.86 -2.76 -10.96
N LEU A 186 -18.76 -3.97 -10.37
CA LEU A 186 -18.29 -5.18 -11.07
C LEU A 186 -19.08 -5.49 -12.36
N HIS A 187 -20.38 -5.18 -12.40
CA HIS A 187 -21.22 -5.33 -13.59
C HIS A 187 -20.81 -4.40 -14.75
N LEU A 188 -20.32 -3.19 -14.46
CA LEU A 188 -19.81 -2.27 -15.48
C LEU A 188 -18.45 -2.75 -16.00
N LEU A 189 -17.57 -3.21 -15.11
CA LEU A 189 -16.25 -3.77 -15.48
C LEU A 189 -16.38 -4.96 -16.44
N GLN A 190 -17.30 -5.89 -16.16
CA GLN A 190 -17.55 -7.07 -17.00
C GLN A 190 -18.03 -6.69 -18.42
N ARG A 191 -18.91 -5.68 -18.53
CA ARG A 191 -19.53 -5.30 -19.82
C ARG A 191 -18.71 -4.31 -20.63
N ARG A 192 -18.07 -3.35 -19.96
CA ARG A 192 -17.38 -2.19 -20.57
C ARG A 192 -16.21 -1.73 -19.69
N PRO A 193 -15.05 -2.39 -19.76
CA PRO A 193 -13.89 -2.04 -18.94
C PRO A 193 -13.38 -0.61 -19.22
N ASP A 194 -13.59 -0.07 -20.41
CA ASP A 194 -13.13 1.26 -20.78
C ASP A 194 -13.98 2.38 -20.13
N GLU A 195 -15.31 2.22 -20.11
CA GLU A 195 -16.22 3.12 -19.37
C GLU A 195 -15.97 3.01 -17.85
N TRP A 196 -15.68 1.81 -17.36
CA TRP A 196 -15.30 1.59 -15.97
C TRP A 196 -13.99 2.30 -15.59
N ARG A 197 -12.94 2.23 -16.42
CA ARG A 197 -11.69 2.97 -16.19
C ARG A 197 -11.94 4.48 -16.19
N ALA A 198 -12.75 4.99 -17.13
CA ALA A 198 -13.09 6.41 -17.18
C ALA A 198 -13.82 6.87 -15.90
N ALA A 199 -14.73 6.05 -15.35
CA ALA A 199 -15.42 6.32 -14.10
C ALA A 199 -14.49 6.27 -12.87
N GLN A 200 -13.67 5.23 -12.74
CA GLN A 200 -12.89 4.94 -11.53
C GLN A 200 -11.53 5.64 -11.45
N ILE A 201 -10.94 6.01 -12.60
CA ILE A 201 -9.68 6.77 -12.70
C ILE A 201 -9.97 8.27 -12.90
N GLY A 202 -11.24 8.64 -13.14
CA GLY A 202 -11.66 10.03 -13.31
C GLY A 202 -11.22 10.67 -14.64
N VAL A 203 -10.66 9.88 -15.56
CA VAL A 203 -10.35 10.31 -16.92
C VAL A 203 -11.67 10.50 -17.67
N LYS A 204 -12.22 11.72 -17.58
CA LYS A 204 -13.41 12.16 -18.30
C LYS A 204 -13.16 12.13 -19.81
N HIS A 205 -13.31 10.95 -20.42
CA HIS A 205 -13.36 10.80 -21.86
C HIS A 205 -14.55 11.63 -22.39
N HIS A 206 -14.23 12.68 -23.14
CA HIS A 206 -15.19 13.67 -23.66
C HIS A 206 -16.08 13.11 -24.80
N PHE A 207 -16.26 11.79 -24.86
CA PHE A 207 -16.96 11.04 -25.91
C PHE A 207 -18.49 11.12 -25.82
N ALA A 208 -19.04 11.72 -24.77
CA ALA A 208 -20.50 11.90 -24.59
C ALA A 208 -21.18 12.72 -25.72
N HIS A 209 -20.44 13.40 -26.59
CA HIS A 209 -21.00 14.23 -27.66
C HIS A 209 -21.15 13.57 -29.04
N GLN A 210 -20.73 12.31 -29.25
CA GLN A 210 -20.79 11.69 -30.58
C GLN A 210 -22.02 10.80 -30.85
N LYS A 211 -22.85 10.48 -29.84
CA LYS A 211 -24.02 9.61 -30.02
C LYS A 211 -25.29 10.33 -30.54
N ASN A 212 -25.35 11.66 -30.45
CA ASN A 212 -26.52 12.46 -30.87
C ASN A 212 -26.25 13.35 -32.10
N ARG A 213 -25.43 12.90 -33.07
CA ARG A 213 -25.47 13.47 -34.42
C ARG A 213 -26.45 12.69 -35.28
N HIS A 214 -27.68 13.20 -35.37
CA HIS A 214 -28.64 12.78 -36.39
C HIS A 214 -27.99 12.83 -37.79
N PRO A 215 -28.25 11.84 -38.67
CA PRO A 215 -27.93 11.98 -40.08
C PRO A 215 -28.81 13.10 -40.67
N THR A 216 -28.19 14.17 -41.15
CA THR A 216 -28.90 15.24 -41.86
C THR A 216 -29.57 14.65 -43.11
N PRO A 217 -30.89 14.79 -43.30
CA PRO A 217 -31.55 14.35 -44.52
C PRO A 217 -31.03 15.17 -45.71
N ARG A 218 -30.77 14.49 -46.83
CA ARG A 218 -30.39 15.13 -48.10
C ARG A 218 -31.52 16.04 -48.58
N PRO A 219 -31.26 17.29 -49.01
CA PRO A 219 -32.28 18.09 -49.69
C PRO A 219 -32.57 17.51 -51.07
N THR A 220 -33.75 16.90 -51.21
CA THR A 220 -34.31 16.48 -52.51
C THR A 220 -35.12 17.63 -53.12
N THR A 221 -34.56 18.28 -54.14
CA THR A 221 -35.30 19.24 -54.98
C THR A 221 -35.39 18.75 -56.41
N ARG A 222 -36.62 18.46 -56.87
CA ARG A 222 -36.94 18.12 -58.27
C ARG A 222 -36.69 19.33 -59.20
N PRO A 223 -36.44 19.09 -60.49
CA PRO A 223 -36.14 20.15 -61.45
C PRO A 223 -37.39 20.95 -61.81
N ARG A 224 -37.23 22.26 -62.03
CA ARG A 224 -38.23 23.10 -62.71
C ARG A 224 -37.53 23.99 -63.74
N ALA A 225 -38.03 23.93 -64.97
CA ALA A 225 -37.42 24.59 -66.12
C ALA A 225 -37.62 26.12 -66.12
N ARG A 226 -36.68 26.77 -66.81
CA ARG A 226 -36.67 28.18 -67.27
C ARG A 226 -37.71 28.40 -68.41
N PRO A 227 -37.97 29.62 -68.96
CA PRO A 227 -36.98 30.71 -69.18
C PRO A 227 -37.42 32.21 -69.15
N ARG A 228 -36.40 33.11 -69.08
CA ARG A 228 -36.36 34.54 -69.53
C ARG A 228 -37.33 35.52 -68.84
N SER A 229 -37.09 36.83 -68.64
CA SER A 229 -35.92 37.76 -68.70
C SER A 229 -36.35 39.09 -67.98
N ALA A 230 -35.58 40.18 -67.77
CA ALA A 230 -34.27 40.63 -68.27
C ALA A 230 -33.55 41.64 -67.31
N SER A 231 -32.24 41.84 -67.55
CA SER A 231 -31.44 43.10 -67.54
C SER A 231 -31.36 44.08 -66.33
N GLY A 232 -30.12 44.54 -66.04
CA GLY A 232 -29.75 45.64 -65.12
C GLY A 232 -28.92 45.14 -63.92
N ALA A 233 -27.57 45.15 -63.92
CA ALA A 233 -26.66 46.29 -63.73
C ALA A 233 -26.94 47.09 -62.44
N ARG A 234 -25.97 47.43 -61.56
CA ARG A 234 -24.49 47.46 -61.69
C ARG A 234 -23.80 47.38 -60.30
N SER A 235 -22.49 47.12 -60.30
CA SER A 235 -21.61 46.88 -59.14
C SER A 235 -21.36 48.09 -58.22
N ALA A 236 -21.21 47.85 -56.90
CA ALA A 236 -20.33 48.61 -56.01
C ALA A 236 -19.78 47.75 -54.84
N ARG A 237 -18.50 47.93 -54.48
CA ARG A 237 -17.75 47.13 -53.49
C ARG A 237 -17.62 47.84 -52.13
N ARG A 238 -17.64 47.07 -51.02
CA ARG A 238 -16.68 47.01 -49.87
C ARG A 238 -17.44 46.60 -48.58
N ARG A 239 -17.10 45.53 -47.83
CA ARG A 239 -15.89 45.25 -46.99
C ARG A 239 -15.62 46.42 -46.02
N THR A 240 -15.67 46.31 -44.68
CA THR A 240 -15.15 45.26 -43.77
C THR A 240 -15.57 45.46 -42.30
N ARG A 241 -15.44 44.39 -41.49
CA ARG A 241 -15.21 44.33 -40.01
C ARG A 241 -16.39 44.76 -39.11
N SER A 242 -16.82 43.99 -38.10
CA SER A 242 -16.15 43.15 -37.07
C SER A 242 -15.66 43.91 -35.84
N THR A 243 -16.46 43.84 -34.76
CA THR A 243 -16.13 43.71 -33.32
C THR A 243 -17.49 43.79 -32.58
N SER A 244 -18.05 42.72 -32.03
CA SER A 244 -17.66 42.04 -30.79
C SER A 244 -17.31 43.00 -29.65
N CYS A 245 -18.20 43.12 -28.66
CA CYS A 245 -17.83 43.48 -27.29
C CYS A 245 -18.90 42.96 -26.29
N LEU A 246 -18.55 41.91 -25.55
CA LEU A 246 -19.33 41.46 -24.40
C LEU A 246 -19.28 42.50 -23.27
N ARG A 247 -20.42 42.70 -22.60
CA ARG A 247 -20.55 43.20 -21.22
C ARG A 247 -21.35 42.14 -20.44
N LEU A 248 -21.12 41.83 -19.16
CA LEU A 248 -20.12 42.23 -18.15
C LEU A 248 -20.23 41.20 -17.01
N PRO A 249 -19.14 40.63 -16.45
CA PRO A 249 -19.21 39.91 -15.18
C PRO A 249 -19.00 40.89 -14.01
N ARG A 250 -19.87 40.85 -12.99
CA ARG A 250 -19.69 41.73 -11.82
C ARG A 250 -20.35 41.19 -10.53
N ARG A 251 -19.55 40.56 -9.65
CA ARG A 251 -19.06 41.18 -8.40
C ARG A 251 -18.39 40.18 -7.46
N ALA A 252 -17.16 40.48 -7.08
CA ALA A 252 -16.54 39.94 -5.87
C ALA A 252 -16.88 40.82 -4.65
N ARG A 253 -17.03 40.19 -3.49
CA ARG A 253 -16.95 40.77 -2.14
C ARG A 253 -16.49 39.64 -1.21
N ARG A 254 -15.66 39.81 -0.20
CA ARG A 254 -14.66 40.82 0.20
C ARG A 254 -14.12 40.23 1.51
N ARG A 255 -12.81 40.14 1.70
CA ARG A 255 -12.23 39.81 3.01
C ARG A 255 -12.71 40.81 4.08
N ARG A 256 -12.89 40.35 5.32
CA ARG A 256 -12.73 41.17 6.53
C ARG A 256 -11.92 40.37 7.55
N ALA A 257 -11.06 41.07 8.27
CA ALA A 257 -10.28 40.53 9.37
C ALA A 257 -10.82 41.08 10.70
N SER A 258 -10.76 40.24 11.73
CA SER A 258 -10.89 40.54 13.16
C SER A 258 -10.48 39.27 13.91
N GLY A 259 -9.83 39.30 15.07
CA GLY A 259 -9.34 40.44 15.85
C GLY A 259 -8.69 39.92 17.13
N ASN A 260 -7.75 40.69 17.68
CA ASN A 260 -7.00 40.34 18.89
C ASN A 260 -7.85 40.49 20.18
N ARG A 261 -7.66 39.58 21.15
CA ARG A 261 -8.00 39.58 22.60
C ARG A 261 -7.96 38.10 23.08
N GLY A 262 -7.37 37.70 24.21
CA GLY A 262 -6.72 38.45 25.28
C GLY A 262 -7.39 38.20 26.64
N VAL A 263 -7.03 37.09 27.28
CA VAL A 263 -6.92 36.85 28.74
C VAL A 263 -5.80 35.83 28.92
#